data_AF-A0AA39UFE4-F1
#
_entry.id   AF-A0AA39UFE4-F1
#
_cell.length_a   1.000
_cell.length_b   1.000
_cell.length_c   1.000
_cell.angle_alpha   90.00
_cell.angle_beta   90.00
_cell.angle_gamma   90.00
#
_symmetry.space_group_name_H-M   'P 1'
#
loop_
_entity.id
_entity.type
_entity.pdbx_description
1 polymer ?
#
loop_
_entity_poly.entity_id
_entity_poly.type
_entity_poly.pdbx_seq_one_letter_code
_entity_poly.pdbx_strand_id
1 'polypeptide(L)'
;MSTQRETTGKDPVRVAAGLKATVHNPNVSEEAKERATDQLQHMQGGEVDPQTHSRVARGVPSTDEDVSLSGNQRGGYKATLKNPNVSDEAKEHARNILEADQE
;
A
#
# COMPACT_ATOMS: atom_id res chain seq x y z
N MET A 1 12.24 -15.62 -34.60
CA MET A 1 12.22 -16.59 -33.48
C MET A 1 11.69 -15.86 -32.25
N SER A 2 10.36 -15.89 -32.04
CA SER A 2 9.73 -15.20 -30.90
C SER A 2 9.60 -16.17 -29.74
N THR A 3 10.39 -15.95 -28.69
CA THR A 3 10.37 -16.72 -27.45
C THR A 3 9.11 -16.38 -26.65
N GLN A 4 8.02 -17.09 -26.92
CA GLN A 4 6.85 -17.12 -26.04
C GLN A 4 7.26 -17.77 -24.73
N ARG A 5 7.59 -16.95 -23.71
CA ARG A 5 7.72 -17.42 -22.33
C ARG A 5 6.32 -17.75 -21.82
N GLU A 6 5.98 -19.03 -21.77
CA GLU A 6 4.84 -19.54 -21.00
C GLU A 6 4.97 -19.09 -19.53
N THR A 7 4.22 -18.06 -19.14
CA THR A 7 4.06 -17.65 -17.74
C THR A 7 2.93 -18.45 -17.09
N THR A 8 3.03 -19.78 -17.16
CA THR A 8 2.12 -20.72 -16.47
C THR A 8 2.30 -20.54 -14.96
N GLY A 9 1.43 -19.72 -14.34
CA GLY A 9 1.32 -19.54 -12.88
C GLY A 9 1.98 -18.30 -12.25
N LYS A 10 2.46 -17.32 -13.03
CA LYS A 10 3.05 -16.09 -12.47
C LYS A 10 2.08 -14.92 -12.61
N ASP A 11 1.72 -14.32 -11.48
CA ASP A 11 0.96 -13.07 -11.46
C ASP A 11 1.80 -11.98 -12.16
N PRO A 12 1.35 -11.42 -13.31
CA PRO A 12 2.12 -10.43 -14.07
C PRO A 12 2.44 -9.20 -13.22
N VAL A 13 1.51 -8.85 -12.33
CA VAL A 13 1.66 -7.80 -11.32
C VAL A 13 2.83 -8.04 -10.37
N ARG A 14 3.02 -9.28 -9.89
CA ARG A 14 4.15 -9.63 -9.01
C ARG A 14 5.47 -9.62 -9.77
N VAL A 15 5.47 -10.07 -11.02
CA VAL A 15 6.66 -10.05 -11.87
C VAL A 15 7.10 -8.62 -12.15
N ALA A 16 6.16 -7.74 -12.51
CA ALA A 16 6.43 -6.31 -12.69
C ALA A 16 6.95 -5.67 -11.39
N ALA A 17 6.36 -5.98 -10.23
CA ALA A 17 6.86 -5.49 -8.94
C ALA A 17 8.31 -5.92 -8.67
N GLY A 18 8.65 -7.18 -8.95
CA GLY A 18 10.01 -7.70 -8.80
C GLY A 18 11.01 -7.02 -9.74
N LEU A 19 10.64 -6.83 -11.01
CA LEU A 19 11.50 -6.13 -11.98
C LEU A 19 11.70 -4.66 -11.58
N LYS A 20 10.67 -3.99 -11.07
CA LYS A 20 10.76 -2.60 -10.58
C LYS A 20 11.70 -2.50 -9.38
N ALA A 21 11.65 -3.47 -8.46
CA ALA A 21 12.58 -3.53 -7.34
C ALA A 21 14.04 -3.67 -7.83
N THR A 22 14.29 -4.48 -8.86
CA THR A 22 15.63 -4.61 -9.47
C THR A 22 16.14 -3.29 -10.03
N VAL A 23 15.29 -2.52 -10.75
CA VAL A 23 15.69 -1.21 -11.32
C VAL A 23 16.16 -0.24 -10.23
N HIS A 24 15.50 -0.23 -9.08
CA HIS A 24 15.84 0.67 -7.97
C HIS A 24 16.91 0.15 -7.02
N ASN A 25 17.34 -1.11 -7.14
CA ASN A 25 18.32 -1.69 -6.23
C ASN A 25 19.73 -1.14 -6.55
N PRO A 26 20.43 -0.48 -5.61
CA PRO A 26 21.80 0.00 -5.84
C PRO A 26 22.83 -1.14 -5.94
N ASN A 27 22.50 -2.34 -5.45
CA ASN A 27 23.41 -3.49 -5.41
C ASN A 27 23.37 -4.36 -6.68
N VAL A 28 22.65 -3.95 -7.73
CA VAL A 28 22.60 -4.69 -9.01
C VAL A 28 23.36 -3.93 -10.10
N SER A 29 23.85 -4.65 -11.10
CA SER A 29 24.55 -4.08 -12.24
C SER A 29 23.63 -3.26 -13.14
N GLU A 30 24.22 -2.32 -13.89
CA GLU A 30 23.48 -1.50 -14.86
C GLU A 30 22.83 -2.35 -15.95
N GLU A 31 23.52 -3.37 -16.47
CA GLU A 31 22.96 -4.31 -17.44
C GLU A 31 21.71 -5.03 -16.89
N ALA A 32 21.70 -5.39 -15.60
CA ALA A 32 20.54 -6.00 -14.97
C ALA A 32 19.36 -5.03 -14.84
N LYS A 33 19.63 -3.75 -14.56
CA LYS A 33 18.60 -2.69 -14.54
C LYS A 33 18.02 -2.47 -15.92
N GLU A 34 18.86 -2.39 -16.95
CA GLU A 34 18.42 -2.19 -18.33
C GLU A 34 17.50 -3.34 -18.78
N ARG A 35 17.93 -4.60 -18.57
CA ARG A 35 17.09 -5.77 -18.88
C ARG A 35 15.80 -5.84 -18.07
N ALA A 36 15.79 -5.33 -16.84
CA ALA A 36 14.58 -5.27 -16.03
C ALA A 36 13.62 -4.19 -16.54
N THR A 37 14.15 -3.04 -16.97
CA THR A 37 13.40 -1.93 -17.56
C THR A 37 12.79 -2.33 -18.91
N ASP A 38 13.55 -3.03 -19.75
CA ASP A 38 13.07 -3.55 -21.03
C ASP A 38 11.94 -4.57 -20.82
N GLN A 39 12.11 -5.54 -19.92
CA GLN A 39 11.05 -6.49 -19.58
C GLN A 39 9.83 -5.81 -18.95
N LEU A 40 10.03 -4.78 -18.13
CA LEU A 40 8.93 -3.97 -17.61
C LEU A 40 8.14 -3.30 -18.72
N GLN A 41 8.80 -2.67 -19.70
CA GLN A 41 8.13 -2.03 -20.82
C GLN A 41 7.33 -3.03 -21.66
N HIS A 42 7.89 -4.21 -21.93
CA HIS A 42 7.17 -5.28 -22.62
C HIS A 42 5.96 -5.79 -21.85
N MET A 43 5.96 -5.70 -20.51
CA MET A 43 4.86 -6.13 -19.64
C MET A 43 3.86 -5.01 -19.32
N GLN A 44 4.29 -3.75 -19.36
CA GLN A 44 3.52 -2.55 -18.99
C GLN A 44 2.54 -2.07 -20.07
N GLY A 45 2.48 -2.76 -21.22
CA GLY A 45 1.38 -2.60 -22.20
C GLY A 45 -0.02 -2.96 -21.68
N GLY A 46 -0.13 -3.47 -20.44
CA GLY A 46 -1.34 -3.41 -19.63
C GLY A 46 -1.08 -2.48 -18.44
N GLU A 47 -1.82 -1.38 -18.37
CA GLU A 47 -1.72 -0.32 -17.36
C GLU A 47 -1.72 -0.89 -15.93
N VAL A 48 -0.53 -1.03 -15.35
CA VAL A 48 -0.36 -1.24 -13.91
C VAL A 48 -0.02 0.09 -13.29
N ASP A 49 -1.09 0.79 -12.94
CA ASP A 49 -1.07 1.94 -12.06
C ASP A 49 -0.19 1.63 -10.83
N PRO A 50 0.88 2.41 -10.58
CA PRO A 50 1.81 2.14 -9.49
C PRO A 50 1.19 2.27 -8.09
N GLN A 51 -0.10 2.57 -7.95
CA GLN A 51 -0.78 2.65 -6.65
C GLN A 51 -1.42 1.34 -6.18
N THR A 52 -1.48 0.26 -6.96
CA THR A 52 -2.23 -0.94 -6.54
C THR A 52 -1.55 -1.81 -5.46
N HIS A 53 -0.40 -1.38 -4.93
CA HIS A 53 0.25 -1.99 -3.77
C HIS A 53 0.50 -1.02 -2.63
N SER A 54 -0.40 -0.06 -2.45
CA SER A 54 -0.67 0.49 -1.12
C SER A 54 -1.41 -0.56 -0.26
N ARG A 55 -0.68 -1.59 0.17
CA ARG A 55 -0.84 -2.09 1.54
C ARG A 55 -0.02 -1.09 2.37
N VAL A 56 -0.71 -0.16 3.03
CA VAL A 56 -0.19 1.02 3.79
C VAL A 56 -0.07 2.32 2.98
N ALA A 57 -1.23 2.88 2.60
CA ALA A 57 -1.49 4.30 2.31
C ALA A 57 -2.94 4.43 1.83
N ARG A 58 -3.91 4.11 2.69
CA ARG A 58 -5.25 4.74 2.65
C ARG A 58 -5.34 5.60 3.91
N GLY A 59 -4.68 6.73 3.79
CA GLY A 59 -4.53 7.75 4.83
C GLY A 59 -4.02 9.00 4.15
N VAL A 60 -4.62 9.34 3.01
CA VAL A 60 -4.67 10.73 2.58
C VAL A 60 -5.87 11.26 3.37
N PRO A 61 -5.70 12.03 4.46
CA PRO A 61 -6.77 12.91 4.88
C PRO A 61 -6.84 13.96 3.79
N SER A 62 -7.75 13.77 2.84
CA SER A 62 -8.29 14.93 2.15
C SER A 62 -8.88 15.79 3.25
N THR A 63 -8.20 16.88 3.54
CA THR A 63 -8.74 18.00 4.28
C THR A 63 -10.14 18.32 3.76
N ASP A 64 -11.01 18.60 4.72
CA ASP A 64 -12.39 19.04 4.62
C ASP A 64 -13.46 17.98 4.31
N GLU A 65 -14.29 17.74 5.33
CA GLU A 65 -15.71 17.37 5.25
C GLU A 65 -16.09 15.93 4.87
N ASP A 66 -15.84 14.99 5.79
CA ASP A 66 -16.78 13.93 6.23
C ASP A 66 -16.09 13.10 7.33
N VAL A 67 -16.51 13.26 8.60
CA VAL A 67 -15.85 12.67 9.80
C VAL A 67 -16.22 11.19 9.97
N SER A 68 -16.12 10.41 8.90
CA SER A 68 -16.32 8.96 8.94
C SER A 68 -14.98 8.26 9.19
N LEU A 69 -14.83 7.66 10.37
CA LEU A 69 -13.64 6.87 10.70
C LEU A 69 -13.63 5.56 9.92
N SER A 70 -12.52 5.25 9.27
CA SER A 70 -12.33 3.92 8.71
C SER A 70 -12.41 2.84 9.80
N GLY A 71 -12.88 1.63 9.45
CA GLY A 71 -13.00 0.52 10.42
C GLY A 71 -11.71 0.20 11.17
N ASN A 72 -10.55 0.45 10.54
CA ASN A 72 -9.24 0.30 11.16
C ASN A 72 -8.98 1.39 12.23
N GLN A 73 -9.37 2.64 11.96
CA GLN A 73 -9.26 3.74 12.92
C GLN A 73 -10.19 3.52 14.12
N ARG A 74 -11.46 3.12 13.89
CA ARG A 74 -12.39 2.76 14.98
C ARG A 74 -11.83 1.64 15.86
N GLY A 75 -11.22 0.62 15.24
CA GLY A 75 -10.54 -0.46 15.95
C GLY A 75 -9.37 0.04 16.80
N GLY A 76 -8.55 0.94 16.24
CA GLY A 76 -7.42 1.59 16.93
C GLY A 76 -7.88 2.38 18.17
N TYR A 77 -8.86 3.26 18.02
CA TYR A 77 -9.41 4.02 19.14
C TYR A 77 -10.07 3.12 20.20
N LYS A 78 -10.77 2.05 19.80
CA LYS A 78 -11.28 1.06 20.76
C LYS A 78 -10.15 0.35 21.52
N ALA A 79 -8.99 0.14 20.90
CA ALA A 79 -7.84 -0.45 21.54
C ALA A 79 -7.18 0.53 22.54
N THR A 80 -7.10 1.82 22.23
CA THR A 80 -6.56 2.82 23.17
C THR A 80 -7.39 2.90 24.45
N LEU A 81 -8.72 2.77 24.36
CA LEU A 81 -9.62 2.72 25.52
C LEU A 81 -9.39 1.51 26.43
N LYS A 82 -8.96 0.38 25.87
CA LYS A 82 -8.71 -0.85 26.61
C LYS A 82 -7.27 -0.99 27.10
N ASN A 83 -6.35 -0.16 26.60
CA ASN A 83 -4.95 -0.23 26.96
C ASN A 83 -4.70 0.44 28.32
N PRO A 84 -4.26 -0.30 29.36
CA PRO A 84 -3.99 0.29 30.67
C PRO A 84 -2.78 1.24 30.68
N ASN A 85 -1.90 1.16 29.68
CA ASN A 85 -0.69 1.98 29.57
C ASN A 85 -0.92 3.32 28.84
N VAL A 86 -2.16 3.62 28.44
CA VAL A 86 -2.52 4.87 27.77
C VAL A 86 -3.00 5.88 28.80
N SER A 87 -2.66 7.15 28.61
CA SER A 87 -3.09 8.26 29.46
C SER A 87 -4.60 8.48 29.39
N ASP A 88 -5.16 9.09 30.43
CA ASP A 88 -6.61 9.34 30.50
C ASP A 88 -7.07 10.35 29.45
N GLU A 89 -6.27 11.39 29.17
CA GLU A 89 -6.52 12.36 28.10
C GLU A 89 -6.61 11.69 26.71
N ALA A 90 -5.71 10.75 26.41
CA ALA A 90 -5.74 10.02 25.14
C ALA A 90 -6.94 9.06 25.05
N LYS A 91 -7.43 8.54 26.18
CA LYS A 91 -8.67 7.75 26.22
C LYS A 91 -9.89 8.64 26.01
N GLU A 92 -9.98 9.80 26.65
CA GLU A 92 -11.09 10.73 26.45
C GLU A 92 -11.20 11.18 25.01
N HIS A 93 -10.08 11.55 24.38
CA HIS A 93 -10.04 11.90 22.97
C HIS A 93 -10.52 10.75 22.07
N ALA A 94 -10.07 9.52 22.34
CA ALA A 94 -10.52 8.34 21.61
C ALA A 94 -12.03 8.05 21.80
N ARG A 95 -12.62 8.36 22.97
CA ARG A 95 -14.07 8.24 23.19
C ARG A 95 -14.85 9.25 22.36
N ASN A 96 -14.47 10.53 22.45
CA ASN A 96 -15.16 11.62 21.75
C ASN A 96 -15.19 11.35 20.24
N ILE A 97 -14.05 10.94 19.67
CA ILE A 97 -13.96 10.57 18.25
C ILE A 97 -14.86 9.38 17.89
N LEU A 98 -14.94 8.36 18.73
CA LEU A 98 -15.78 7.20 18.46
C LEU A 98 -17.28 7.51 18.57
N GLU A 99 -17.66 8.40 19.48
CA GLU A 99 -19.03 8.88 19.70
C GLU A 99 -19.50 9.74 18.53
N ALA A 100 -18.69 10.69 18.07
CA ALA A 100 -18.97 11.51 16.90
C ALA A 100 -19.15 10.70 15.59
N ASP A 101 -18.52 9.52 15.50
CA ASP A 101 -18.67 8.58 14.37
C ASP A 101 -19.84 7.57 14.57
N GLN A 102 -20.46 7.51 15.75
CA GLN A 102 -21.67 6.69 15.99
C GLN A 102 -22.98 7.47 15.78
N GLU A 103 -22.92 8.80 15.70
CA GLU A 103 -24.07 9.69 15.51
C GLU A 103 -24.43 9.85 14.01
#